data_AF-A0A2S6HHQ8-F1
#
_entry.id   AF-A0A2S6HHQ8-F1
#
_cell.length_a   1.000
_cell.length_b   1.000
_cell.length_c   1.000
_cell.angle_alpha   90.00
_cell.angle_beta   90.00
_cell.angle_gamma   90.00
#
_symmetry.space_group_name_H-M   'P 1'
#
loop_
_entity.id
_entity.type
_entity.pdbx_description
1 polymer ?
#
loop_
_entity_poly.entity_id
_entity_poly.type
_entity_poly.pdbx_seq_one_letter_code
_entity_poly.pdbx_strand_id
1 'polypeptide(L)'
;MTTNRKLTLLALAETGDDLPPYAASSIAYMMTNAFNYKWPRYEELKSIPNKQQIHRTLRDLWRDGLIVGTRFKEDAPYGGGLPSWVIRYQLSSEVEFNFMAATCNALHRKVDKAKHGVNFFGSVMDMGLPPDEVAALTVEVKRILQKTHPDKVPGMGDQFKQMIQCRDWIKSGIPLSAPTHSTEQHQPKISRLKNG
;
A
#
# COMPACT_ATOMS: atom_id res chain seq x y z
N MET A 1 23.22 22.40 -3.51
CA MET A 1 22.60 21.12 -3.08
C MET A 1 23.62 19.98 -3.24
N THR A 2 23.87 19.19 -2.20
CA THR A 2 24.92 18.13 -2.19
C THR A 2 24.50 16.89 -3.00
N THR A 3 25.45 16.07 -3.44
CA THR A 3 25.19 14.82 -4.18
C THR A 3 24.27 13.87 -3.41
N ASN A 4 24.52 13.64 -2.12
CA ASN A 4 23.66 12.78 -1.29
C ASN A 4 22.22 13.30 -1.22
N ARG A 5 22.03 14.63 -1.15
CA ARG A 5 20.69 15.24 -1.16
C ARG A 5 20.00 15.02 -2.50
N LYS A 6 20.70 15.21 -3.62
CA LYS A 6 20.17 14.95 -4.97
C LYS A 6 19.74 13.50 -5.14
N LEU A 7 20.62 12.57 -4.78
CA LEU A 7 20.34 11.14 -4.90
C LEU A 7 19.22 10.67 -3.95
N THR A 8 19.09 11.28 -2.77
CA THR A 8 17.97 10.99 -1.86
C THR A 8 16.64 11.49 -2.40
N LEU A 9 16.59 12.70 -2.98
CA LEU A 9 15.38 13.19 -3.64
C LEU A 9 15.04 12.36 -4.88
N LEU A 10 16.05 11.95 -5.65
CA LEU A 10 15.85 11.06 -6.79
C LEU A 10 15.24 9.72 -6.35
N ALA A 11 15.75 9.12 -5.27
CA ALA A 11 15.21 7.88 -4.71
C ALA A 11 13.77 8.04 -4.20
N LEU A 12 13.42 9.20 -3.66
CA LEU A 12 12.04 9.50 -3.25
C LEU A 12 11.10 9.78 -4.43
N ALA A 13 11.66 10.17 -5.58
CA ALA A 13 10.93 10.40 -6.83
C ALA A 13 10.85 9.15 -7.72
N GLU A 14 11.48 8.03 -7.33
CA GLU A 14 11.39 6.80 -8.11
C GLU A 14 9.95 6.27 -8.07
N THR A 15 9.41 6.02 -9.25
CA THR A 15 8.08 5.44 -9.44
C THR A 15 8.27 3.95 -9.75
N GLY A 16 7.98 3.09 -8.79
CA GLY A 16 8.00 1.63 -8.93
C GLY A 16 6.69 0.99 -8.47
N ASP A 17 6.69 -0.33 -8.29
CA ASP A 17 5.51 -1.08 -7.80
C ASP A 17 5.05 -0.60 -6.41
N ASP A 18 6.01 -0.21 -5.56
CA ASP A 18 5.75 0.45 -4.29
C ASP A 18 5.93 1.96 -4.45
N LEU A 19 4.90 2.73 -4.14
CA LEU A 19 4.93 4.19 -4.15
C LEU A 19 5.40 4.75 -2.80
N PRO A 20 5.98 5.97 -2.76
CA PRO A 20 6.23 6.65 -1.50
C PRO A 20 4.95 6.75 -0.65
N PRO A 21 5.06 6.82 0.70
CA PRO A 21 6.27 7.16 1.45
C PRO A 21 7.17 5.97 1.80
N TYR A 22 8.49 6.20 1.76
CA TYR A 22 9.53 5.19 1.99
C TYR A 22 10.24 5.35 3.34
N ALA A 23 10.55 4.23 4.00
CA ALA A 23 11.42 4.24 5.17
C ALA A 23 12.88 4.53 4.78
N ALA A 24 13.69 5.01 5.73
CA ALA A 24 15.12 5.23 5.51
C ALA A 24 15.87 3.96 5.06
N SER A 25 15.44 2.79 5.52
CA SER A 25 15.94 1.48 5.09
C SER A 25 15.62 1.20 3.62
N SER A 26 14.41 1.51 3.16
CA SER A 26 14.01 1.36 1.75
C SER A 26 14.85 2.26 0.85
N ILE A 27 15.10 3.51 1.26
CA ILE A 27 15.98 4.44 0.53
C ILE A 27 17.41 3.92 0.45
N ALA A 28 17.94 3.40 1.58
CA ALA A 28 19.25 2.77 1.60
C ALA A 28 19.35 1.56 0.66
N TYR A 29 18.30 0.74 0.63
CA TYR A 29 18.19 -0.41 -0.25
C TYR A 29 18.16 0.00 -1.73
N MET A 30 17.35 1.00 -2.09
CA MET A 30 17.31 1.55 -3.45
C MET A 30 18.68 2.07 -3.90
N MET A 31 19.36 2.86 -3.07
CA MET A 31 20.72 3.36 -3.38
C MET A 31 21.74 2.22 -3.51
N THR A 32 21.64 1.19 -2.66
CA THR A 32 22.52 0.02 -2.73
C THR A 32 22.33 -0.73 -4.05
N ASN A 33 21.09 -0.94 -4.47
CA ASN A 33 20.79 -1.57 -5.74
C ASN A 33 21.23 -0.69 -6.92
N ALA A 34 20.96 0.61 -6.88
CA ALA A 34 21.38 1.54 -7.91
C ALA A 34 22.91 1.54 -8.10
N PHE A 35 23.67 1.42 -7.00
CA PHE A 35 25.12 1.27 -7.04
C PHE A 35 25.55 -0.08 -7.64
N ASN A 36 25.01 -1.19 -7.14
CA ASN A 36 25.40 -2.54 -7.56
C ASN A 36 25.07 -2.82 -9.03
N TYR A 37 23.93 -2.31 -9.50
CA TYR A 37 23.44 -2.51 -10.87
C TYR A 37 23.69 -1.32 -11.80
N LYS A 38 24.42 -0.30 -11.35
CA LYS A 38 24.80 0.89 -12.12
C LYS A 38 23.63 1.53 -12.86
N TRP A 39 22.57 1.85 -12.12
CA TRP A 39 21.38 2.47 -12.72
C TRP A 39 21.75 3.82 -13.36
N PRO A 40 21.36 4.08 -14.62
CA PRO A 40 21.77 5.30 -15.33
C PRO A 40 21.40 6.61 -14.62
N ARG A 41 20.28 6.63 -13.90
CA ARG A 41 19.86 7.83 -13.15
C ARG A 41 20.75 8.15 -11.94
N TYR A 42 21.61 7.21 -11.53
CA TYR A 42 22.46 7.30 -10.33
C TYR A 42 23.95 7.33 -10.68
N GLU A 43 24.34 7.80 -11.86
CA GLU A 43 25.75 7.89 -12.29
C GLU A 43 26.66 8.65 -11.30
N GLU A 44 26.13 9.65 -10.58
CA GLU A 44 26.86 10.40 -9.55
C GLU A 44 27.13 9.58 -8.27
N LEU A 45 26.51 8.40 -8.11
CA LEU A 45 26.65 7.54 -6.94
C LEU A 45 27.97 6.75 -6.99
N LYS A 46 29.02 7.34 -6.41
CA LYS A 46 30.37 6.74 -6.37
C LYS A 46 30.58 5.72 -5.26
N SER A 47 29.72 5.73 -4.24
CA SER A 47 29.81 4.83 -3.08
C SER A 47 28.45 4.72 -2.39
N ILE A 48 28.15 3.57 -1.79
CA ILE A 48 26.93 3.36 -1.01
C ILE A 48 26.96 4.24 0.25
N PRO A 49 25.99 5.13 0.48
CA PRO A 49 25.92 5.94 1.68
C PRO A 49 25.65 5.05 2.89
N ASN A 50 26.37 5.27 3.99
CA ASN A 50 26.09 4.56 5.22
C ASN A 50 24.77 5.05 5.86
N LYS A 51 24.22 4.24 6.77
CA LYS A 51 22.93 4.54 7.42
C LYS A 51 22.89 5.91 8.10
N GLN A 52 23.99 6.34 8.72
CA GLN A 52 24.07 7.65 9.39
C GLN A 52 24.00 8.81 8.40
N GLN A 53 24.66 8.69 7.24
CA GLN A 53 24.61 9.69 6.17
C GLN A 53 23.20 9.84 5.61
N ILE A 54 22.47 8.74 5.45
CA ILE A 54 21.06 8.76 4.99
C ILE A 54 20.19 9.49 6.01
N HIS A 55 20.26 9.14 7.30
CA HIS A 55 19.46 9.81 8.33
C HIS A 55 19.79 11.31 8.47
N ARG A 56 21.07 11.70 8.35
CA ARG A 56 21.46 13.12 8.33
C ARG A 56 20.85 13.83 7.13
N THR A 57 20.98 13.25 5.94
CA THR A 57 20.45 13.81 4.70
C THR A 57 18.93 13.97 4.75
N LEU A 58 18.20 12.97 5.24
CA LEU A 58 16.75 13.05 5.44
C LEU A 58 16.35 14.15 6.43
N ARG A 59 17.08 14.28 7.54
CA ARG A 59 16.83 15.35 8.51
C ARG A 59 17.02 16.74 7.88
N ASP A 60 18.08 16.91 7.11
CA ASP A 60 18.37 18.18 6.44
C ASP A 60 17.30 18.52 5.39
N LEU A 61 16.92 17.53 4.57
CA LEU A 61 15.86 17.70 3.57
C LEU A 61 14.50 18.00 4.21
N TRP A 62 14.20 17.40 5.36
CA TRP A 62 12.96 17.64 6.10
C TRP A 62 12.96 19.04 6.71
N ARG A 63 14.07 19.48 7.30
CA ARG A 63 14.22 20.86 7.82
C ARG A 63 14.02 21.91 6.73
N ASP A 64 14.49 21.61 5.52
CA ASP A 64 14.36 22.50 4.36
C ASP A 64 12.97 22.42 3.67
N GLY A 65 12.04 21.60 4.18
CA GLY A 65 10.68 21.49 3.64
C GLY A 65 10.56 20.77 2.30
N LEU A 66 11.63 20.14 1.82
CA LEU A 66 11.65 19.42 0.54
C LEU A 66 10.98 18.04 0.64
N ILE A 67 10.91 17.49 1.86
CA ILE A 67 10.28 16.20 2.13
C ILE A 67 9.36 16.31 3.35
N VAL A 68 8.38 15.42 3.40
CA VAL A 68 7.47 15.25 4.55
C VAL A 68 7.69 13.85 5.13
N GLY A 69 7.71 13.76 6.46
CA GLY A 69 7.82 12.51 7.19
C GLY A 69 6.53 12.17 7.93
N THR A 70 6.00 10.97 7.73
CA THR A 70 4.81 10.45 8.43
C THR A 70 5.19 9.24 9.27
N ARG A 71 4.69 9.16 10.51
CA ARG A 71 4.93 8.03 11.41
C ARG A 71 3.96 6.90 11.11
N PHE A 72 4.51 5.72 10.85
CA PHE A 72 3.77 4.48 10.68
C PHE A 72 4.13 3.53 11.81
N LYS A 73 3.12 2.78 12.29
CA LYS A 73 3.35 1.64 13.16
C LYS A 73 3.61 0.46 12.24
N GLU A 74 4.84 -0.06 12.27
CA GLU A 74 5.19 -1.27 11.56
C GLU A 74 5.05 -2.44 12.52
N ASP A 75 4.34 -3.47 12.07
CA ASP A 75 4.26 -4.72 12.80
C ASP A 75 5.65 -5.35 12.90
N ALA A 76 5.81 -6.19 13.90
CA ALA A 76 7.05 -6.89 14.13
C ALA A 76 7.51 -7.60 12.84
N PRO A 77 8.75 -7.37 12.36
CA PRO A 77 9.27 -8.20 11.29
C PRO A 77 9.21 -9.67 11.72
N TYR A 78 8.87 -10.55 10.76
CA TYR A 78 8.77 -12.00 10.97
C TYR A 78 9.92 -12.49 11.86
N GLY A 79 9.63 -12.93 13.09
CA GLY A 79 10.66 -13.34 14.06
C GLY A 79 10.51 -12.86 15.51
N GLY A 80 9.35 -12.34 15.92
CA GLY A 80 9.07 -12.06 17.35
C GLY A 80 9.55 -10.70 17.87
N GLY A 81 9.81 -9.74 16.98
CA GLY A 81 10.06 -8.35 17.39
C GLY A 81 8.83 -7.69 18.05
N LEU A 82 9.03 -6.53 18.66
CA LEU A 82 7.91 -5.67 19.05
C LEU A 82 7.54 -4.74 17.88
N PRO A 83 6.25 -4.38 17.73
CA PRO A 83 5.85 -3.34 16.81
C PRO A 83 6.64 -2.06 17.07
N SER A 84 7.07 -1.38 16.01
CA SER A 84 7.92 -0.20 16.13
C SER A 84 7.35 0.97 15.33
N TRP A 85 7.66 2.18 15.80
CA TRP A 85 7.30 3.40 15.07
C TRP A 85 8.41 3.75 14.10
N VAL A 86 8.07 3.79 12.81
CA VAL A 86 8.98 4.12 11.73
C VAL A 86 8.50 5.38 11.02
N ILE A 87 9.42 6.30 10.73
CA ILE A 87 9.12 7.47 9.91
C ILE A 87 9.37 7.10 8.46
N ARG A 88 8.35 7.28 7.62
CA ARG A 88 8.44 7.16 6.17
C ARG A 88 8.37 8.53 5.53
N TYR A 89 9.14 8.72 4.47
CA TYR A 89 9.38 10.00 3.83
C TYR A 89 8.88 10.00 2.38
N GLN A 90 8.41 11.15 1.92
CA GLN A 90 8.05 11.40 0.52
C GLN A 90 8.34 12.86 0.16
N LEU A 91 8.37 13.17 -1.14
CA LEU A 91 8.50 14.55 -1.61
C LEU A 91 7.31 15.39 -1.16
N SER A 92 7.58 16.62 -0.68
CA SER A 92 6.54 17.53 -0.21
C SER A 92 5.55 17.92 -1.32
N SER A 93 6.03 18.04 -2.55
CA SER A 93 5.22 18.35 -3.74
C SER A 93 4.33 17.20 -4.23
N GLU A 94 4.56 15.96 -3.78
CA GLU A 94 3.89 14.76 -4.31
C GLU A 94 2.97 14.09 -3.30
N VAL A 95 2.79 14.68 -2.11
CA VAL A 95 1.99 14.09 -1.02
C VAL A 95 0.58 13.73 -1.48
N GLU A 96 -0.11 14.65 -2.17
CA GLU A 96 -1.48 14.42 -2.65
C GLU A 96 -1.53 13.37 -3.76
N PHE A 97 -0.57 13.40 -4.68
CA PHE A 97 -0.47 12.42 -5.76
C PHE A 97 -0.26 11.01 -5.21
N ASN A 98 0.72 10.83 -4.32
CA ASN A 98 1.05 9.55 -3.70
C ASN A 98 -0.11 9.02 -2.85
N PHE A 99 -0.79 9.89 -2.10
CA PHE A 99 -1.98 9.52 -1.35
C PHE A 99 -3.10 9.01 -2.27
N MET A 100 -3.39 9.72 -3.35
CA MET A 100 -4.40 9.31 -4.32
C MET A 100 -4.03 8.00 -5.01
N ALA A 101 -2.78 7.85 -5.44
CA ALA A 101 -2.32 6.64 -6.10
C ALA A 101 -2.34 5.41 -5.17
N ALA A 102 -1.92 5.56 -3.91
CA ALA A 102 -2.02 4.52 -2.91
C ALA A 102 -3.50 4.13 -2.64
N THR A 103 -4.40 5.11 -2.61
CA THR A 103 -5.84 4.87 -2.46
C THR A 103 -6.40 4.07 -3.64
N CYS A 104 -6.03 4.43 -4.87
CA CYS A 104 -6.41 3.67 -6.08
C CYS A 104 -5.91 2.23 -6.02
N ASN A 105 -4.63 2.02 -5.68
CA ASN A 105 -4.04 0.68 -5.59
C ASN A 105 -4.73 -0.17 -4.51
N ALA A 106 -5.04 0.41 -3.34
CA ALA A 106 -5.73 -0.28 -2.27
C ALA A 106 -7.15 -0.71 -2.66
N LEU A 107 -7.89 0.19 -3.33
CA LEU A 107 -9.22 -0.13 -3.84
C LEU A 107 -9.19 -1.18 -4.95
N HIS A 108 -8.25 -1.06 -5.88
CA HIS A 108 -8.07 -2.04 -6.95
C HIS A 108 -7.84 -3.43 -6.38
N ARG A 109 -6.88 -3.58 -5.44
CA ARG A 109 -6.65 -4.86 -4.75
C ARG A 109 -7.88 -5.37 -4.00
N LYS A 110 -8.65 -4.49 -3.35
CA LYS A 110 -9.88 -4.87 -2.63
C LYS A 110 -10.95 -5.40 -3.60
N VAL A 111 -11.19 -4.70 -4.71
CA VAL A 111 -12.19 -5.10 -5.71
C VAL A 111 -11.74 -6.36 -6.45
N ASP A 112 -10.46 -6.45 -6.82
CA ASP A 112 -9.86 -7.62 -7.46
C ASP A 112 -10.02 -8.87 -6.59
N LYS A 113 -9.62 -8.80 -5.32
CA LYS A 113 -9.83 -9.88 -4.34
C LYS A 113 -11.31 -10.24 -4.21
N ALA A 114 -12.21 -9.26 -4.13
CA ALA A 114 -13.64 -9.51 -3.99
C ALA A 114 -14.24 -10.20 -5.22
N LYS A 115 -13.80 -9.82 -6.43
CA LYS A 115 -14.30 -10.35 -7.70
C LYS A 115 -13.72 -11.72 -8.04
N HIS A 116 -12.43 -11.92 -7.78
CA HIS A 116 -11.68 -13.08 -8.26
C HIS A 116 -11.25 -14.05 -7.15
N GLY A 117 -11.35 -13.67 -5.87
CA GLY A 117 -10.86 -14.44 -4.73
C GLY A 117 -9.33 -14.50 -4.67
N VAL A 118 -8.78 -15.05 -3.58
CA VAL A 118 -7.34 -15.37 -3.53
C VAL A 118 -7.18 -16.87 -3.71
N ASN A 119 -6.54 -17.30 -4.79
CA ASN A 119 -6.16 -18.71 -4.98
C ASN A 119 -4.91 -19.03 -4.16
N PHE A 120 -5.07 -19.38 -2.89
CA PHE A 120 -4.03 -20.06 -2.12
C PHE A 120 -4.52 -21.46 -1.75
N PHE A 121 -3.82 -22.49 -2.26
CA PHE A 121 -4.00 -23.90 -1.89
C PHE A 121 -5.44 -24.45 -2.03
N GLY A 122 -5.96 -24.49 -3.27
CA GLY A 122 -7.11 -25.34 -3.63
C GLY A 122 -8.44 -25.03 -2.94
N SER A 123 -8.54 -23.90 -2.22
CA SER A 123 -9.75 -23.46 -1.54
C SER A 123 -9.98 -21.97 -1.81
N VAL A 124 -11.22 -21.64 -2.18
CA VAL A 124 -11.67 -20.28 -2.44
C VAL A 124 -11.89 -19.59 -1.09
N MET A 125 -10.84 -19.03 -0.51
CA MET A 125 -10.93 -18.20 0.69
C MET A 125 -11.22 -16.75 0.27
N ASP A 126 -12.26 -16.16 0.86
CA ASP A 126 -12.70 -14.76 0.69
C ASP A 126 -13.13 -14.36 -0.74
N MET A 127 -14.07 -15.09 -1.36
CA MET A 127 -14.83 -14.48 -2.46
C MET A 127 -16.01 -13.68 -1.92
N GLY A 128 -16.19 -12.49 -2.51
CA GLY A 128 -17.36 -11.68 -2.34
C GLY A 128 -17.34 -10.68 -1.20
N LEU A 129 -18.26 -9.72 -1.27
CA LEU A 129 -18.46 -8.66 -0.27
C LEU A 129 -19.94 -8.56 0.08
N PRO A 130 -20.28 -8.12 1.30
CA PRO A 130 -21.66 -7.85 1.65
C PRO A 130 -22.22 -6.69 0.80
N PRO A 131 -23.55 -6.67 0.51
CA PRO A 131 -24.16 -5.67 -0.37
C PRO A 131 -23.87 -4.21 0.04
N ASP A 132 -23.84 -3.93 1.34
CA ASP A 132 -23.57 -2.60 1.88
C ASP A 132 -22.14 -2.14 1.57
N GLU A 133 -21.16 -3.05 1.63
CA GLU A 133 -19.78 -2.75 1.23
C GLU A 133 -19.64 -2.55 -0.28
N VAL A 134 -20.38 -3.32 -1.08
CA VAL A 134 -20.39 -3.14 -2.54
C VAL A 134 -20.98 -1.77 -2.91
N ALA A 135 -22.03 -1.33 -2.23
CA ALA A 135 -22.61 0.00 -2.41
C ALA A 135 -21.62 1.11 -2.03
N ALA A 136 -20.95 0.98 -0.88
CA ALA A 136 -19.91 1.91 -0.44
C ALA A 136 -18.73 1.98 -1.42
N LEU A 137 -18.23 0.83 -1.90
CA LEU A 137 -17.18 0.75 -2.91
C LEU A 137 -17.59 1.40 -4.23
N THR A 138 -18.84 1.21 -4.64
CA THR A 138 -19.35 1.82 -5.88
C THR A 138 -19.29 3.35 -5.81
N VAL A 139 -19.70 3.93 -4.68
CA VAL A 139 -19.63 5.38 -4.45
C VAL A 139 -18.18 5.85 -4.47
N GLU A 140 -17.31 5.12 -3.77
CA GLU A 140 -15.90 5.48 -3.64
C GLU A 140 -15.14 5.41 -4.97
N VAL A 141 -15.34 4.36 -5.76
CA VAL A 141 -14.73 4.21 -7.09
C VAL A 141 -15.21 5.34 -8.02
N LYS A 142 -16.50 5.69 -8.01
CA LYS A 142 -17.01 6.83 -8.80
C LYS A 142 -16.38 8.15 -8.37
N ARG A 143 -16.25 8.38 -7.07
CA ARG A 143 -15.64 9.59 -6.51
C ARG A 143 -14.18 9.72 -6.96
N ILE A 144 -13.42 8.63 -6.92
CA ILE A 144 -12.01 8.62 -7.30
C ILE A 144 -11.85 8.77 -8.82
N LEU A 145 -12.68 8.10 -9.64
CA LEU A 145 -12.69 8.28 -11.10
C LEU A 145 -12.82 9.75 -11.52
N GLN A 146 -13.65 10.53 -10.82
CA GLN A 146 -13.82 11.95 -11.10
C GLN A 146 -12.58 12.79 -10.74
N LYS A 147 -11.80 12.33 -9.76
CA LYS A 147 -10.59 12.99 -9.26
C LYS A 147 -9.33 12.59 -10.03
N THR A 148 -9.28 11.37 -10.56
CA THR A 148 -8.13 10.83 -11.30
C THR A 148 -8.26 10.99 -12.81
N HIS A 149 -9.30 11.69 -13.30
CA HIS A 149 -9.49 11.92 -14.72
C HIS A 149 -8.26 12.59 -15.35
N PRO A 150 -7.70 12.06 -16.46
CA PRO A 150 -6.44 12.54 -17.04
C PRO A 150 -6.49 14.02 -17.44
N ASP A 151 -7.66 14.51 -17.87
CA ASP A 151 -7.85 15.93 -18.22
C ASP A 151 -7.76 16.87 -17.01
N LYS A 152 -7.93 16.37 -15.79
CA LYS A 152 -7.90 17.18 -14.56
C LYS A 152 -6.57 17.06 -13.82
N VAL A 153 -5.97 15.88 -13.83
CA VAL A 153 -4.72 15.60 -13.11
C VAL A 153 -3.77 14.85 -14.04
N PRO A 154 -2.72 15.51 -14.57
CA PRO A 154 -1.72 14.85 -15.41
C PRO A 154 -0.96 13.78 -14.60
N GLY A 155 -0.64 12.66 -15.23
CA GLY A 155 0.14 11.57 -14.62
C GLY A 155 -0.66 10.48 -13.89
N MET A 156 -1.99 10.60 -13.76
CA MET A 156 -2.85 9.56 -13.12
C MET A 156 -3.52 8.60 -14.11
N GLY A 157 -3.03 8.50 -15.35
CA GLY A 157 -3.67 7.73 -16.42
C GLY A 157 -3.83 6.24 -16.08
N ASP A 158 -2.85 5.63 -15.41
CA ASP A 158 -2.92 4.21 -15.06
C ASP A 158 -3.85 3.95 -13.89
N GLN A 159 -3.83 4.81 -12.87
CA GLN A 159 -4.80 4.77 -11.77
C GLN A 159 -6.24 4.98 -12.28
N PHE A 160 -6.43 5.85 -13.27
CA PHE A 160 -7.73 6.04 -13.91
C PHE A 160 -8.21 4.77 -14.61
N LYS A 161 -7.35 4.10 -15.39
CA LYS A 161 -7.66 2.80 -16.03
C LYS A 161 -8.00 1.73 -14.99
N GLN A 162 -7.23 1.63 -13.89
CA GLN A 162 -7.52 0.70 -12.80
C GLN A 162 -8.90 0.95 -12.18
N MET A 163 -9.29 2.21 -12.00
CA MET A 163 -10.59 2.54 -11.43
C MET A 163 -11.74 2.30 -12.42
N ILE A 164 -11.51 2.44 -13.74
CA ILE A 164 -12.48 2.01 -14.77
C ILE A 164 -12.69 0.50 -14.66
N GLN A 165 -11.60 -0.25 -14.57
CA GLN A 165 -11.64 -1.70 -14.41
C GLN A 165 -12.42 -2.10 -13.15
N CYS A 166 -12.17 -1.44 -12.00
CA CYS A 166 -12.93 -1.66 -10.76
C CYS A 166 -14.42 -1.41 -10.95
N ARG A 167 -14.79 -0.30 -11.60
CA ARG A 167 -16.19 0.03 -11.89
C ARG A 167 -16.85 -1.05 -12.74
N ASP A 168 -16.15 -1.55 -13.75
CA ASP A 168 -16.68 -2.54 -14.68
C ASP A 168 -16.80 -3.91 -13.99
N TRP A 169 -15.87 -4.28 -13.12
CA TRP A 169 -15.97 -5.46 -12.25
C TRP A 169 -17.16 -5.38 -11.30
N ILE A 170 -17.37 -4.23 -10.63
CA ILE A 170 -18.53 -4.01 -9.77
C ILE A 170 -19.84 -4.17 -10.57
N LYS A 171 -19.93 -3.57 -11.76
CA LYS A 171 -21.11 -3.68 -12.64
C LYS A 171 -21.37 -5.12 -13.11
N SER A 172 -20.31 -5.88 -13.38
CA SER A 172 -20.41 -7.29 -13.75
C SER A 172 -20.82 -8.22 -12.59
N GLY A 173 -21.02 -7.66 -11.40
CA GLY A 173 -21.40 -8.38 -10.18
C GLY A 173 -20.19 -8.87 -9.39
N ILE A 174 -20.07 -8.43 -8.14
CA ILE A 174 -19.18 -9.05 -7.14
C ILE A 174 -19.99 -10.19 -6.48
N PRO A 175 -19.45 -11.41 -6.38
CA PRO A 175 -20.11 -12.50 -5.65
C PRO A 175 -20.49 -12.05 -4.23
N LEU A 176 -21.56 -12.59 -3.66
CA LEU A 176 -21.82 -12.38 -2.23
C LEU A 176 -20.90 -13.29 -1.42
N SER A 177 -20.43 -12.81 -0.27
CA SER A 177 -19.62 -13.62 0.63
C SER A 177 -20.36 -14.92 0.98
N ALA A 178 -19.69 -16.07 0.87
CA ALA A 178 -20.28 -17.33 1.27
C ALA A 178 -20.72 -17.23 2.75
N PRO A 179 -21.90 -17.77 3.12
CA PRO A 179 -22.34 -17.74 4.50
C PRO A 179 -21.29 -18.48 5.34
N THR A 180 -20.61 -17.76 6.22
CA THR A 180 -19.84 -18.36 7.31
C THR A 180 -20.82 -19.19 8.10
N HIS A 181 -20.73 -20.53 8.02
CA HIS A 181 -21.44 -21.40 8.94
C HIS A 181 -21.02 -20.98 10.35
N SER A 182 -21.92 -20.27 11.02
CA SER A 182 -21.87 -20.06 12.46
C SER A 182 -21.69 -21.43 13.09
N THR A 183 -20.56 -21.64 13.74
CA THR A 183 -20.30 -22.81 14.57
C THR A 183 -21.29 -22.73 15.74
N GLU A 184 -22.52 -23.21 15.53
CA GLU A 184 -23.39 -23.58 16.63
C GLU A 184 -22.70 -24.72 17.36
N GLN A 185 -22.02 -24.36 18.45
CA GLN A 185 -21.57 -25.31 19.45
C GLN A 185 -22.81 -26.07 19.94
N HIS A 186 -22.99 -27.30 19.45
CA HIS A 186 -23.81 -28.30 20.10
C HIS A 186 -23.22 -28.53 21.50
N GLN A 187 -23.76 -27.84 22.50
CA GLN A 187 -23.63 -28.26 23.89
C GLN A 187 -24.32 -29.63 24.04
N PRO A 188 -23.62 -30.69 24.44
CA PRO A 188 -24.30 -31.93 24.78
C PRO A 188 -25.15 -31.70 26.04
N LYS A 189 -26.46 -31.95 25.92
CA LYS A 189 -27.38 -32.02 27.06
C LYS A 189 -26.91 -33.14 27.99
N ILE A 190 -26.26 -32.79 29.09
CA ILE A 190 -26.01 -33.70 30.20
C ILE A 190 -27.36 -33.99 30.87
N SER A 191 -27.91 -35.17 30.60
CA SER A 191 -29.05 -35.72 31.33
C SER A 191 -28.64 -35.98 32.78
N ARG A 192 -29.27 -35.26 33.72
CA ARG A 192 -29.19 -35.59 35.15
C ARG A 192 -29.88 -36.93 35.39
N LEU A 193 -29.09 -37.95 35.72
CA LEU A 193 -29.55 -39.15 36.43
C LEU A 193 -30.16 -38.72 37.77
N LYS A 194 -31.46 -38.97 37.93
CA LYS A 194 -32.11 -39.05 39.24
C LYS A 194 -31.82 -40.46 39.79
N ASN A 195 -30.98 -40.54 40.81
CA ASN A 195 -30.97 -41.72 41.69
C ASN A 195 -32.00 -41.47 42.79
N GLY A 196 -32.98 -42.36 42.86
CA GLY A 196 -33.66 -42.69 44.11
C GLY A 196 -32.87 -43.72 44.89
#